data_AF-A0AAF0YKY3-F1
#
_entry.id   AF-A0AAF0YKY3-F1
#
_cell.length_a   1.000
_cell.length_b   1.000
_cell.length_c   1.000
_cell.angle_alpha   90.00
_cell.angle_beta   90.00
_cell.angle_gamma   90.00
#
_symmetry.space_group_name_H-M   'P 1'
#
loop_
_entity.id
_entity.type
_entity.pdbx_description
1 polymer ?
#
loop_
_entity_poly.entity_id
_entity_poly.type
_entity_poly.pdbx_seq_one_letter_code
_entity_poly.pdbx_strand_id
1 'polypeptide(L)'
;MASVVDVDTSAAGSSSSSGGGDNASSSRIDLHVPSNLLIVPAAAAVVGFALGMRREGGKARLRFLAENAHRQPTTVQGWYFYTKTRNYRVFFAGLRGGSKYALGLGTAAALFVAVDEGVGYLRERLLDPAITREDARTPPNPRREGWRKGPVHWEDGAIAGSTLAVVTALVYKLPNPLLLRALIMGFTLGGVTSALQIGQDKISAMKDEEDRQKAAAEAAEAAAAAVPAPAAAAPVDSETAAPPPTPTLVDAAEPAEPPAPAPAQGESSSWLGRVGSWAGLGKA
;
A
#
# COMPACT_ATOMS: atom_id res chain seq x y z
N MET A 1 -34.14 67.70 -35.75
CA MET A 1 -35.01 68.08 -34.62
C MET A 1 -36.23 67.19 -34.63
N ALA A 2 -36.21 66.11 -33.84
CA ALA A 2 -37.37 65.25 -33.60
C ALA A 2 -37.36 64.92 -32.11
N SER A 3 -38.46 65.27 -31.45
CA SER A 3 -38.74 65.17 -30.01
C SER A 3 -39.56 63.89 -29.74
N VAL A 4 -39.17 63.05 -28.76
CA VAL A 4 -39.77 62.91 -27.41
C VAL A 4 -41.06 62.05 -27.40
N VAL A 5 -40.97 60.81 -26.89
CA VAL A 5 -41.71 60.21 -25.72
C VAL A 5 -42.96 59.41 -26.19
N ASP A 6 -43.37 58.22 -25.71
CA ASP A 6 -43.58 57.52 -24.42
C ASP A 6 -43.32 55.99 -24.59
N VAL A 7 -42.84 55.17 -23.63
CA VAL A 7 -43.35 54.69 -22.32
C VAL A 7 -44.48 53.63 -22.39
N ASP A 8 -44.22 52.54 -21.66
CA ASP A 8 -45.07 51.50 -21.06
C ASP A 8 -45.37 50.15 -21.75
N THR A 9 -44.62 49.13 -21.28
CA THR A 9 -45.10 48.03 -20.41
C THR A 9 -46.35 47.25 -20.86
N SER A 10 -46.10 46.05 -21.41
CA SER A 10 -47.12 45.01 -21.64
C SER A 10 -47.07 43.90 -20.59
N ALA A 11 -48.24 43.68 -19.96
CA ALA A 11 -48.90 42.42 -19.59
C ALA A 11 -48.03 41.20 -19.17
N ALA A 12 -48.13 40.71 -17.94
CA ALA A 12 -49.19 39.83 -17.42
C ALA A 12 -49.32 38.48 -18.16
N GLY A 13 -49.13 37.37 -17.43
CA GLY A 13 -49.42 36.03 -17.97
C GLY A 13 -48.82 34.87 -17.18
N SER A 14 -49.47 34.52 -16.05
CA SER A 14 -49.28 33.31 -15.26
C SER A 14 -49.37 32.00 -16.07
N SER A 15 -48.54 31.01 -15.74
CA SER A 15 -49.02 29.62 -15.53
C SER A 15 -47.93 28.74 -14.91
N SER A 16 -48.15 28.41 -13.65
CA SER A 16 -47.57 27.27 -12.96
C SER A 16 -48.08 25.98 -13.62
N SER A 17 -47.20 25.21 -14.26
CA SER A 17 -47.48 23.82 -14.62
C SER A 17 -46.59 22.91 -13.78
N SER A 18 -47.23 22.35 -12.75
CA SER A 18 -46.78 21.18 -12.01
C SER A 18 -46.75 19.97 -12.96
N GLY A 19 -45.62 19.73 -13.60
CA GLY A 19 -45.32 18.49 -14.31
C GLY A 19 -44.55 17.56 -13.38
N GLY A 20 -45.28 16.73 -12.64
CA GLY A 20 -44.72 15.56 -11.96
C GLY A 20 -44.18 14.59 -13.00
N GLY A 21 -42.90 14.72 -13.31
CA GLY A 21 -42.13 13.73 -14.04
C GLY A 21 -41.45 12.83 -13.03
N ASP A 22 -41.94 11.60 -12.92
CA ASP A 22 -41.31 10.48 -12.24
C ASP A 22 -39.92 10.23 -12.87
N ASN A 23 -38.94 11.02 -12.45
CA ASN A 23 -37.55 10.69 -12.67
C ASN A 23 -37.26 9.50 -11.78
N ALA A 24 -37.39 8.30 -12.35
CA ALA A 24 -36.66 7.11 -11.94
C ALA A 24 -35.17 7.47 -11.98
N SER A 25 -34.73 8.19 -10.96
CA SER A 25 -33.34 8.50 -10.71
C SER A 25 -32.66 7.16 -10.61
N SER A 26 -31.82 6.90 -11.60
CA SER A 26 -30.87 5.80 -11.64
C SER A 26 -30.27 5.67 -10.24
N SER A 27 -30.77 4.69 -9.48
CA SER A 27 -30.33 4.43 -8.12
C SER A 27 -28.92 3.85 -8.23
N ARG A 28 -27.93 4.74 -8.38
CA ARG A 28 -26.52 4.36 -8.32
C ARG A 28 -26.28 3.81 -6.92
N ILE A 29 -26.09 2.49 -6.86
CA ILE A 29 -25.66 1.83 -5.64
C ILE A 29 -24.17 2.11 -5.52
N ASP A 30 -23.82 3.17 -4.80
CA ASP A 30 -22.42 3.48 -4.47
C ASP A 30 -21.95 2.52 -3.38
N LEU A 31 -21.30 1.43 -3.81
CA LEU A 31 -20.68 0.46 -2.92
C LEU A 31 -19.33 1.01 -2.45
N HIS A 32 -19.27 1.48 -1.21
CA HIS A 32 -18.01 1.84 -0.56
C HIS A 32 -17.26 0.56 -0.17
N VAL A 33 -16.43 0.04 -1.09
CA VAL A 33 -15.54 -1.09 -0.84
C VAL A 33 -14.24 -0.57 -0.24
N PRO A 34 -13.86 -0.99 0.96
CA PRO A 34 -12.66 -0.47 1.62
C PRO A 34 -11.40 -0.88 0.86
N SER A 35 -10.48 0.07 0.69
CA SER A 35 -9.23 -0.09 -0.07
C SER A 35 -8.37 -1.27 0.43
N ASN A 36 -8.40 -1.53 1.73
CA ASN A 36 -7.70 -2.67 2.36
C ASN A 36 -8.20 -4.04 1.88
N LEU A 37 -9.50 -4.15 1.55
CA LEU A 37 -10.11 -5.38 1.05
C LEU A 37 -9.62 -5.74 -0.37
N LEU A 38 -9.06 -4.77 -1.09
CA LEU A 38 -8.52 -4.98 -2.44
C LEU A 38 -6.99 -5.17 -2.40
N ILE A 39 -6.29 -4.32 -1.66
CA ILE A 39 -4.82 -4.28 -1.66
C ILE A 39 -4.23 -5.50 -0.94
N VAL A 40 -4.74 -5.85 0.25
CA VAL A 40 -4.17 -6.93 1.07
C VAL A 40 -4.31 -8.29 0.38
N PRO A 41 -5.47 -8.67 -0.18
CA PRO A 41 -5.61 -9.93 -0.91
C PRO A 41 -4.77 -9.98 -2.18
N ALA A 42 -4.65 -8.86 -2.90
CA ALA A 42 -3.81 -8.79 -4.10
C ALA A 42 -2.32 -8.99 -3.73
N ALA A 43 -1.84 -8.32 -2.69
CA ALA A 43 -0.47 -8.49 -2.20
C ALA A 43 -0.21 -9.93 -1.74
N ALA A 44 -1.15 -10.51 -0.97
CA ALA A 44 -1.07 -11.91 -0.54
C ALA A 44 -1.07 -12.89 -1.73
N ALA A 45 -1.83 -12.61 -2.78
CA ALA A 45 -1.86 -13.42 -3.99
C ALA A 45 -0.51 -13.37 -4.74
N VAL A 46 0.13 -12.20 -4.84
CA VAL A 46 1.47 -12.07 -5.46
C VAL A 46 2.51 -12.85 -4.67
N VAL A 47 2.52 -12.71 -3.33
CA VAL A 47 3.42 -13.47 -2.46
C VAL A 47 3.17 -14.98 -2.58
N GLY A 48 1.90 -15.38 -2.58
CA GLY A 48 1.50 -16.77 -2.76
C GLY A 48 1.90 -17.34 -4.11
N PHE A 49 1.77 -16.55 -5.18
CA PHE A 49 2.20 -16.92 -6.51
C PHE A 49 3.71 -17.21 -6.55
N ALA A 50 4.53 -16.30 -6.01
CA ALA A 50 5.97 -16.46 -5.96
C ALA A 50 6.40 -17.71 -5.17
N LEU A 51 5.76 -17.94 -4.02
CA LEU A 51 6.01 -19.11 -3.18
C LEU A 51 5.63 -20.41 -3.89
N GLY A 52 4.46 -20.45 -4.50
CA GLY A 52 3.96 -21.59 -5.26
C GLY A 52 4.84 -21.89 -6.49
N MET A 53 5.27 -20.86 -7.21
CA MET A 53 6.13 -20.99 -8.37
C MET A 53 7.50 -21.58 -8.01
N ARG A 54 8.15 -21.08 -6.95
CA ARG A 54 9.42 -21.64 -6.47
C ARG A 54 9.27 -23.10 -6.03
N ARG A 55 8.23 -23.40 -5.25
CA ARG A 55 8.03 -24.74 -4.69
C ARG A 55 7.67 -25.79 -5.75
N GLU A 56 6.71 -25.50 -6.63
CA GLU A 56 6.26 -26.46 -7.64
C GLU A 56 7.22 -26.52 -8.85
N GLY A 57 7.86 -25.41 -9.21
CA GLY A 57 8.93 -25.40 -10.21
C GLY A 57 10.13 -26.25 -9.79
N GLY A 58 10.56 -26.12 -8.52
CA GLY A 58 11.63 -26.95 -7.95
C GLY A 58 11.29 -28.45 -7.98
N LYS A 59 10.06 -28.83 -7.59
CA LYS A 59 9.61 -30.23 -7.65
C LYS A 59 9.57 -30.78 -9.08
N ALA A 60 9.06 -30.01 -10.04
CA ALA A 60 9.01 -30.43 -11.44
C ALA A 60 10.42 -30.60 -12.03
N ARG A 61 11.37 -29.74 -11.64
CA ARG A 61 12.79 -29.88 -12.01
C ARG A 61 13.36 -31.19 -11.50
N LEU A 62 13.19 -31.49 -10.21
CA LEU A 62 13.72 -32.72 -9.60
C LEU A 62 13.09 -33.97 -10.22
N ARG A 63 11.77 -33.96 -10.47
CA ARG A 63 11.08 -35.06 -11.16
C ARG A 63 11.63 -35.29 -12.56
N PHE A 64 11.81 -34.23 -13.34
CA PHE A 64 12.39 -34.33 -14.68
C PHE A 64 13.82 -34.89 -14.67
N LEU A 65 14.65 -34.47 -13.69
CA LEU A 65 16.00 -35.00 -13.52
C LEU A 65 15.99 -36.48 -13.14
N ALA A 66 15.09 -36.89 -12.25
CA ALA A 66 14.94 -38.29 -11.86
C ALA A 66 14.47 -39.17 -13.04
N GLU A 67 13.46 -38.72 -13.79
CA GLU A 67 12.95 -39.42 -14.99
C GLU A 67 14.03 -39.56 -16.07
N ASN A 68 14.89 -38.55 -16.25
CA ASN A 68 15.89 -38.52 -17.33
C ASN A 68 17.32 -38.80 -16.87
N ALA A 69 17.51 -39.29 -15.64
CA ALA A 69 18.85 -39.59 -15.11
C ALA A 69 19.62 -40.58 -16.01
N HIS A 70 18.89 -41.48 -16.68
CA HIS A 70 19.41 -42.49 -17.60
C HIS A 70 19.57 -42.02 -19.06
N ARG A 71 19.04 -40.86 -19.45
CA ARG A 71 19.08 -40.30 -20.83
C ARG A 71 19.76 -38.94 -20.86
N GLN A 72 21.00 -38.88 -20.39
CA GLN A 72 21.76 -37.64 -20.42
C GLN A 72 22.25 -37.37 -21.85
N PRO A 73 22.07 -36.14 -22.37
CA PRO A 73 22.47 -35.81 -23.73
C PRO A 73 23.99 -35.84 -23.86
N THR A 74 24.51 -36.55 -24.86
CA THR A 74 25.94 -36.61 -25.18
C THR A 74 26.35 -35.64 -26.29
N THR A 75 25.37 -35.11 -27.05
CA THR A 75 25.59 -34.16 -28.14
C THR A 75 25.14 -32.74 -27.77
N VAL A 76 25.76 -31.73 -28.38
CA VAL A 76 25.42 -30.30 -28.14
C VAL A 76 23.96 -30.01 -28.51
N GLN A 77 23.47 -30.55 -29.63
CA GLN A 77 22.07 -30.38 -30.04
C GLN A 77 21.09 -31.07 -29.07
N GLY A 78 21.46 -32.25 -28.55
CA GLY A 78 20.68 -32.95 -27.54
C GLY A 78 20.56 -32.15 -26.24
N TRP A 79 21.63 -31.46 -25.83
CA TRP A 79 21.62 -30.62 -24.63
C TRP A 79 20.63 -29.45 -24.73
N TYR A 80 20.49 -28.85 -25.92
CA TYR A 80 19.51 -27.80 -26.17
C TYR A 80 18.07 -28.32 -26.02
N PHE A 81 17.72 -29.43 -26.67
CA PHE A 81 16.36 -30.00 -26.58
C PHE A 81 16.03 -30.47 -25.16
N TYR A 82 17.02 -31.01 -24.45
CA TYR A 82 16.89 -31.39 -23.04
C TYR A 82 16.57 -30.17 -22.17
N THR A 83 17.35 -29.10 -22.29
CA THR A 83 17.18 -27.86 -21.51
C THR A 83 15.87 -27.16 -21.83
N LYS A 84 15.50 -27.11 -23.12
CA LYS A 84 14.22 -26.56 -23.60
C LYS A 84 13.05 -27.29 -22.94
N THR A 85 13.01 -28.61 -23.03
CA THR A 85 11.94 -29.45 -22.46
C THR A 85 11.87 -29.33 -20.94
N ARG A 86 13.03 -29.32 -20.27
CA ARG A 86 13.12 -29.11 -18.83
C ARG A 86 12.51 -27.77 -18.44
N ASN A 87 12.90 -26.69 -19.11
CA ASN A 87 12.45 -25.34 -18.77
C ASN A 87 10.94 -25.17 -19.00
N TYR A 88 10.37 -25.76 -20.07
CA TYR A 88 8.92 -25.74 -20.27
C TYR A 88 8.15 -26.47 -19.18
N ARG A 89 8.60 -27.67 -18.79
CA ARG A 89 7.94 -28.44 -17.71
C ARG A 89 8.01 -27.71 -16.37
N VAL A 90 9.17 -27.14 -16.05
CA VAL A 90 9.39 -26.36 -14.82
C VAL A 90 8.53 -25.10 -14.82
N PHE A 91 8.49 -24.37 -15.93
CA PHE A 91 7.70 -23.14 -16.05
C PHE A 91 6.20 -23.41 -15.93
N PHE A 92 5.68 -24.40 -16.64
CA PHE A 92 4.26 -24.75 -16.58
C PHE A 92 3.84 -25.26 -15.20
N ALA A 93 4.66 -26.10 -14.56
CA ALA A 93 4.42 -26.54 -13.19
C ALA A 93 4.51 -25.37 -12.19
N GLY A 94 5.45 -24.45 -12.40
CA GLY A 94 5.59 -23.23 -11.61
C GLY A 94 4.37 -22.31 -11.76
N LEU A 95 3.86 -22.09 -12.97
CA LEU A 95 2.65 -21.31 -13.20
C LEU A 95 1.42 -21.96 -12.55
N ARG A 96 1.16 -23.24 -12.83
CA ARG A 96 0.01 -23.95 -12.26
C ARG A 96 0.06 -24.00 -10.74
N GLY A 97 1.25 -24.25 -10.19
CA GLY A 97 1.51 -24.20 -8.75
C GLY A 97 1.28 -22.82 -8.19
N GLY A 98 1.93 -21.81 -8.76
CA GLY A 98 1.82 -20.40 -8.40
C GLY A 98 0.37 -19.94 -8.34
N SER A 99 -0.42 -20.18 -9.40
CA SER A 99 -1.84 -19.80 -9.44
C SER A 99 -2.66 -20.43 -8.31
N LYS A 100 -2.41 -21.70 -7.97
CA LYS A 100 -3.10 -22.38 -6.86
C LYS A 100 -2.79 -21.73 -5.51
N TYR A 101 -1.53 -21.41 -5.25
CA TYR A 101 -1.12 -20.73 -4.00
C TYR A 101 -1.57 -19.27 -3.96
N ALA A 102 -1.56 -18.58 -5.10
CA ALA A 102 -2.05 -17.21 -5.23
C ALA A 102 -3.53 -17.13 -4.86
N LEU A 103 -4.35 -18.02 -5.41
CA LEU A 103 -5.78 -18.11 -5.07
C LEU A 103 -5.98 -18.48 -3.61
N GLY A 104 -5.27 -19.50 -3.09
CA GLY A 104 -5.42 -19.92 -1.71
C GLY A 104 -5.06 -18.84 -0.68
N LEU A 105 -3.94 -18.14 -0.88
CA LEU A 105 -3.51 -17.08 0.03
C LEU A 105 -4.31 -15.78 -0.18
N GLY A 106 -4.65 -15.44 -1.42
CA GLY A 106 -5.49 -14.28 -1.72
C GLY A 106 -6.88 -14.41 -1.11
N THR A 107 -7.54 -15.56 -1.25
CA THR A 107 -8.87 -15.79 -0.64
C THR A 107 -8.79 -15.85 0.88
N ALA A 108 -7.77 -16.48 1.45
CA ALA A 108 -7.59 -16.50 2.90
C ALA A 108 -7.38 -15.09 3.47
N ALA A 109 -6.57 -14.25 2.79
CA ALA A 109 -6.38 -12.86 3.17
C ALA A 109 -7.65 -12.03 3.02
N ALA A 110 -8.41 -12.21 1.93
CA ALA A 110 -9.68 -11.53 1.73
C ALA A 110 -10.70 -11.89 2.83
N LEU A 111 -10.80 -13.17 3.17
CA LEU A 111 -11.66 -13.64 4.27
C LEU A 111 -11.22 -13.07 5.61
N PHE A 112 -9.92 -13.06 5.89
CA PHE A 112 -9.39 -12.48 7.13
C PHE A 112 -9.79 -11.01 7.26
N VAL A 113 -9.50 -10.18 6.25
CA VAL A 113 -9.80 -8.74 6.29
C VAL A 113 -11.31 -8.50 6.36
N ALA A 114 -12.11 -9.26 5.61
CA ALA A 114 -13.56 -9.15 5.65
C ALA A 114 -14.12 -9.46 7.05
N VAL A 115 -13.58 -10.47 7.73
CA VAL A 115 -14.01 -10.80 9.09
C VAL A 115 -13.49 -9.77 10.10
N ASP A 116 -12.26 -9.31 9.99
CA ASP A 116 -11.68 -8.30 10.90
C ASP A 116 -12.48 -6.98 10.84
N GLU A 117 -12.73 -6.46 9.64
CA GLU A 117 -13.58 -5.28 9.42
C GLU A 117 -15.04 -5.53 9.85
N GLY A 118 -15.56 -6.73 9.57
CA GLY A 118 -16.93 -7.12 9.93
C GLY A 118 -17.13 -7.21 11.45
N VAL A 119 -16.16 -7.75 12.19
CA VAL A 119 -16.19 -7.85 13.66
C VAL A 119 -16.10 -6.46 14.28
N GLY A 120 -15.22 -5.59 13.76
CA GLY A 120 -15.13 -4.19 14.18
C GLY A 120 -16.46 -3.45 13.97
N TYR A 121 -17.04 -3.54 12.77
CA TYR A 121 -18.34 -2.93 12.46
C TYR A 121 -19.47 -3.47 13.34
N LEU A 122 -19.49 -4.78 13.60
CA LEU A 122 -20.52 -5.41 14.42
C LEU A 122 -20.41 -5.00 15.90
N ARG A 123 -19.18 -4.87 16.42
CA ARG A 123 -18.90 -4.38 17.78
C ARG A 123 -19.43 -2.96 17.98
N GLU A 124 -19.11 -2.07 17.05
CA GLU A 124 -19.58 -0.67 17.07
C GLU A 124 -21.12 -0.58 17.04
N ARG A 125 -21.78 -1.52 16.36
CA ARG A 125 -23.23 -1.51 16.21
C ARG A 125 -24.01 -2.17 17.35
N LEU A 126 -23.47 -3.23 17.95
CA LEU A 126 -24.21 -4.06 18.92
C LEU A 126 -23.75 -3.88 20.38
N LEU A 127 -22.45 -3.76 20.62
CA LEU A 127 -21.89 -3.91 21.97
C LEU A 127 -21.63 -2.54 22.63
N ASP A 128 -21.26 -1.51 21.87
CA ASP A 128 -20.79 -0.26 22.46
C ASP A 128 -21.28 1.02 21.77
N PRO A 129 -22.55 1.43 22.00
CA PRO A 129 -22.96 2.81 21.75
C PRO A 129 -22.41 3.81 22.79
N ALA A 130 -21.84 3.33 23.91
CA ALA A 130 -21.36 4.17 25.02
C ALA A 130 -19.85 4.48 24.96
N ILE A 131 -19.01 3.53 24.54
CA ILE A 131 -17.55 3.73 24.40
C ILE A 131 -17.20 4.69 23.25
N THR A 132 -18.08 4.83 22.25
CA THR A 132 -17.95 5.83 21.18
C THR A 132 -17.80 7.26 21.71
N ARG A 133 -18.26 7.58 22.93
CA ARG A 133 -18.08 8.92 23.55
C ARG A 133 -16.69 9.13 24.14
N GLU A 134 -16.03 8.10 24.67
CA GLU A 134 -14.64 8.23 25.15
C GLU A 134 -13.65 8.19 23.98
N ASP A 135 -13.91 7.32 23.00
CA ASP A 135 -13.09 7.19 21.78
C ASP A 135 -13.26 8.37 20.80
N ALA A 136 -14.32 9.18 20.93
CA ALA A 136 -14.46 10.45 20.20
C ALA A 136 -13.31 11.45 20.51
N ARG A 137 -12.51 11.21 21.55
CA ARG A 137 -11.29 11.98 21.85
C ARG A 137 -10.10 11.57 20.99
N THR A 138 -10.10 10.35 20.43
CA THR A 138 -9.08 9.91 19.47
C THR A 138 -9.55 10.29 18.07
N PRO A 139 -8.81 11.15 17.35
CA PRO A 139 -9.22 11.53 16.01
C PRO A 139 -9.26 10.27 15.12
N PRO A 140 -10.36 10.04 14.38
CA PRO A 140 -10.41 8.96 13.41
C PRO A 140 -9.27 9.13 12.42
N ASN A 141 -8.49 8.06 12.20
CA ASN A 141 -7.36 8.12 11.28
C ASN A 141 -7.90 8.36 9.86
N PRO A 142 -7.66 9.54 9.25
CA PRO A 142 -8.24 9.89 7.96
C PRO A 142 -7.69 9.01 6.82
N ARG A 143 -6.61 8.25 7.06
CA ARG A 143 -6.03 7.32 6.09
C ARG A 143 -6.67 5.93 6.11
N ARG A 144 -7.51 5.60 7.11
CA ARG A 144 -8.20 4.30 7.18
C ARG A 144 -9.59 4.40 6.57
N GLU A 145 -9.69 3.97 5.31
CA GLU A 145 -10.97 3.79 4.61
C GLU A 145 -11.47 2.35 4.87
N GLY A 146 -12.33 2.19 5.87
CA GLY A 146 -12.85 0.90 6.37
C GLY A 146 -14.36 0.93 6.60
N TRP A 147 -14.95 -0.22 6.93
CA TRP A 147 -16.33 -0.26 7.44
C TRP A 147 -16.38 0.11 8.93
N ARG A 148 -15.27 -0.11 9.63
CA ARG A 148 -15.01 0.30 11.00
C ARG A 148 -14.65 1.79 11.08
N LYS A 149 -15.15 2.49 12.10
CA LYS A 149 -14.82 3.92 12.37
C LYS A 149 -13.99 4.12 13.63
N GLY A 150 -14.03 3.18 14.57
CA GLY A 150 -13.35 3.22 15.86
C GLY A 150 -11.91 2.66 15.84
N PRO A 151 -11.16 2.83 16.94
CA PRO A 151 -9.77 2.36 17.07
C PRO A 151 -9.70 0.84 17.02
N VAL A 152 -8.59 0.27 16.51
CA VAL A 152 -8.40 -1.19 16.42
C VAL A 152 -8.16 -1.80 17.80
N HIS A 153 -8.90 -2.85 18.14
CA HIS A 153 -8.65 -3.63 19.35
C HIS A 153 -7.91 -4.92 18.98
N TRP A 154 -7.02 -5.38 19.86
CA TRP A 154 -6.26 -6.61 19.67
C TRP A 154 -7.15 -7.87 19.60
N GLU A 155 -8.34 -7.79 20.21
CA GLU A 155 -9.36 -8.85 20.21
C GLU A 155 -9.93 -9.11 18.82
N ASP A 156 -10.06 -8.08 17.98
CA ASP A 156 -10.70 -8.21 16.67
C ASP A 156 -9.89 -9.11 15.76
N GLY A 157 -8.57 -8.90 15.68
CA GLY A 157 -7.69 -9.77 14.92
C GLY A 157 -7.56 -11.16 15.53
N ALA A 158 -7.63 -11.30 16.84
CA ALA A 158 -7.61 -12.61 17.50
C ALA A 158 -8.86 -13.44 17.14
N ILE A 159 -10.04 -12.79 17.14
CA ILE A 159 -11.30 -13.39 16.69
C ILE A 159 -11.22 -13.71 15.20
N ALA A 160 -10.82 -12.75 14.36
CA ALA A 160 -10.68 -12.95 12.92
C ALA A 160 -9.72 -14.12 12.60
N GLY A 161 -8.56 -14.18 13.25
CA GLY A 161 -7.60 -15.27 13.09
C GLY A 161 -8.15 -16.62 13.56
N SER A 162 -8.89 -16.66 14.66
CA SER A 162 -9.55 -17.89 15.14
C SER A 162 -10.66 -18.38 14.20
N THR A 163 -11.49 -17.47 13.67
CA THR A 163 -12.54 -17.81 12.69
C THR A 163 -11.94 -18.33 11.40
N LEU A 164 -10.86 -17.71 10.91
CA LEU A 164 -10.15 -18.17 9.73
C LEU A 164 -9.56 -19.57 9.96
N ALA A 165 -9.04 -19.84 11.16
CA ALA A 165 -8.55 -21.17 11.54
C ALA A 165 -9.67 -22.22 11.55
N VAL A 166 -10.86 -21.88 12.07
CA VAL A 166 -12.04 -22.77 12.05
C VAL A 166 -12.50 -23.05 10.62
N VAL A 167 -12.63 -22.01 9.79
CA VAL A 167 -13.00 -22.16 8.37
C VAL A 167 -12.00 -23.06 7.65
N THR A 168 -10.70 -22.82 7.85
CA THR A 168 -9.63 -23.63 7.27
C THR A 168 -9.70 -25.08 7.78
N ALA A 169 -9.96 -25.28 9.08
CA ALA A 169 -10.12 -26.60 9.68
C ALA A 169 -11.26 -27.42 9.03
N LEU A 170 -12.39 -26.77 8.77
CA LEU A 170 -13.54 -27.39 8.13
C LEU A 170 -13.27 -27.72 6.65
N VAL A 171 -12.69 -26.78 5.91
CA VAL A 171 -12.37 -26.97 4.48
C VAL A 171 -11.39 -28.12 4.26
N TYR A 172 -10.37 -28.23 5.12
CA TYR A 172 -9.36 -29.28 5.01
C TYR A 172 -9.66 -30.54 5.84
N LYS A 173 -10.83 -30.60 6.51
CA LYS A 173 -11.22 -31.72 7.40
C LYS A 173 -10.08 -32.11 8.36
N LEU A 174 -9.54 -31.11 9.05
CA LEU A 174 -8.41 -31.30 9.95
C LEU A 174 -8.81 -32.16 11.16
N PRO A 175 -8.01 -33.17 11.54
CA PRO A 175 -8.25 -33.97 12.74
C PRO A 175 -8.13 -33.12 14.01
N ASN A 176 -8.91 -33.44 15.05
CA ASN A 176 -9.03 -32.68 16.31
C ASN A 176 -7.72 -32.14 16.91
N PRO A 177 -6.59 -32.88 16.99
CA PRO A 177 -5.34 -32.33 17.54
C PRO A 177 -4.70 -31.25 16.65
N LEU A 178 -4.91 -31.31 15.33
CA LEU A 178 -4.42 -30.29 14.41
C LEU A 178 -5.32 -29.05 14.42
N LEU A 179 -6.62 -29.23 14.69
CA LEU A 179 -7.56 -28.12 14.88
C LEU A 179 -7.15 -27.23 16.05
N LEU A 180 -6.85 -27.81 17.22
CA LEU A 180 -6.45 -27.03 18.40
C LEU A 180 -5.20 -26.18 18.13
N ARG A 181 -4.22 -26.76 17.45
CA ARG A 181 -2.98 -26.06 17.06
C ARG A 181 -3.27 -24.94 16.06
N ALA A 182 -4.12 -25.19 15.07
CA ALA A 182 -4.52 -24.17 14.10
C ALA A 182 -5.26 -23.01 14.79
N LEU A 183 -6.09 -23.30 15.79
CA LEU A 183 -6.84 -22.29 16.55
C LEU A 183 -5.91 -21.44 17.42
N ILE A 184 -4.96 -22.05 18.14
CA ILE A 184 -3.95 -21.32 18.92
C ILE A 184 -3.10 -20.44 18.00
N MET A 185 -2.65 -20.97 16.86
CA MET A 185 -1.88 -20.20 15.88
C MET A 185 -2.70 -19.06 15.27
N GLY A 186 -3.97 -19.29 14.93
CA GLY A 186 -4.87 -18.26 14.41
C GLY A 186 -5.10 -17.14 15.41
N PHE A 187 -5.38 -17.48 16.67
CA PHE A 187 -5.58 -16.50 17.74
C PHE A 187 -4.31 -15.67 18.01
N THR A 188 -3.16 -16.33 18.12
CA THR A 188 -1.88 -15.66 18.42
C THR A 188 -1.39 -14.79 17.27
N LEU A 189 -1.37 -15.30 16.02
CA LEU A 189 -1.00 -14.47 14.86
C LEU A 189 -1.99 -13.33 14.66
N GLY A 190 -3.28 -13.60 14.83
CA GLY A 190 -4.34 -12.60 14.72
C GLY A 190 -4.16 -11.46 15.72
N GLY A 191 -3.98 -11.79 17.00
CA GLY A 191 -3.71 -10.80 18.05
C GLY A 191 -2.42 -10.02 17.83
N VAL A 192 -1.34 -10.67 17.38
CA VAL A 192 -0.07 -9.98 17.03
C VAL A 192 -0.28 -9.01 15.87
N THR A 193 -1.04 -9.40 14.85
CA THR A 193 -1.30 -8.54 13.69
C THR A 193 -2.07 -7.28 14.10
N SER A 194 -3.09 -7.40 14.95
CA SER A 194 -3.80 -6.23 15.47
C SER A 194 -2.94 -5.39 16.42
N ALA A 195 -2.08 -6.00 17.23
CA ALA A 195 -1.12 -5.26 18.06
C ALA A 195 -0.16 -4.42 17.20
N LEU A 196 0.30 -4.96 16.06
CA LEU A 196 1.12 -4.22 15.10
C LEU A 196 0.36 -3.05 14.47
N GLN A 197 -0.92 -3.24 14.13
CA GLN A 197 -1.77 -2.18 13.61
C GLN A 197 -1.92 -1.03 14.61
N ILE A 198 -2.16 -1.33 15.89
CA ILE A 198 -2.23 -0.32 16.97
C ILE A 198 -0.91 0.46 17.07
N GLY A 199 0.23 -0.23 16.97
CA GLY A 199 1.55 0.40 16.96
C GLY A 199 1.76 1.33 15.77
N GLN A 200 1.34 0.91 14.57
CA GLN A 200 1.43 1.73 13.35
C GLN A 200 0.52 2.96 13.43
N ASP A 201 -0.69 2.82 13.95
CA ASP A 201 -1.62 3.92 14.12
C ASP A 201 -1.02 4.99 15.05
N LYS A 202 -0.41 4.57 16.15
CA LYS A 202 0.28 5.48 17.08
C LYS A 202 1.46 6.22 16.43
N ILE A 203 2.28 5.53 15.64
CA ILE A 203 3.40 6.15 14.92
C ILE A 203 2.89 7.14 13.88
N SER A 204 1.81 6.80 13.17
CA SER A 204 1.22 7.67 12.16
C SER A 204 0.64 8.96 12.76
N ALA A 205 0.01 8.87 13.94
CA ALA A 205 -0.54 10.03 14.64
C ALA A 205 0.56 11.02 15.06
N MET A 206 1.69 10.53 15.59
CA MET A 206 2.83 11.39 15.95
C MET A 206 3.40 12.12 14.73
N LYS A 207 3.50 11.43 13.59
CA LYS A 207 4.01 12.04 12.35
C LYS A 207 3.08 13.12 11.81
N ASP A 208 1.77 12.92 11.91
CA ASP A 208 0.79 13.92 11.47
C ASP A 208 0.82 15.18 12.36
N GLU A 209 1.12 15.05 13.65
CA GLU A 209 1.35 16.19 14.55
C GLU A 209 2.61 16.98 14.15
N GLU A 210 3.71 16.30 13.83
CA GLU A 210 4.94 16.94 13.33
C GLU A 210 4.69 17.69 12.01
N ASP A 211 3.96 17.08 11.08
CA ASP A 211 3.67 17.69 9.78
C ASP A 211 2.70 18.88 9.92
N ARG A 212 1.75 18.85 10.86
CA ARG A 212 0.90 20.01 11.19
C ARG A 212 1.72 21.14 11.82
N GLN A 213 2.69 20.83 12.68
CA GLN A 213 3.57 21.84 13.27
C GLN A 213 4.44 22.49 12.19
N LYS A 214 4.97 21.71 11.24
CA LYS A 214 5.71 22.25 10.08
C LYS A 214 4.82 23.11 9.20
N ALA A 215 3.62 22.66 8.84
CA ALA A 215 2.69 23.44 8.04
C ALA A 215 2.25 24.73 8.74
N ALA A 216 2.06 24.71 10.07
CA ALA A 216 1.76 25.89 10.86
C ALA A 216 2.96 26.84 10.96
N ALA A 217 4.19 26.32 11.05
CA ALA A 217 5.41 27.11 11.01
C ALA A 217 5.61 27.77 9.64
N GLU A 218 5.42 27.04 8.55
CA GLU A 218 5.46 27.56 7.17
C GLU A 218 4.36 28.60 6.93
N ALA A 219 3.14 28.38 7.44
CA ALA A 219 2.06 29.35 7.35
C ALA A 219 2.32 30.61 8.19
N ALA A 220 2.94 30.46 9.36
CA ALA A 220 3.36 31.59 10.19
C ALA A 220 4.52 32.37 9.54
N GLU A 221 5.46 31.69 8.89
CA GLU A 221 6.53 32.31 8.11
C GLU A 221 5.99 33.05 6.89
N ALA A 222 5.05 32.44 6.15
CA ALA A 222 4.35 33.09 5.04
C ALA A 222 3.49 34.29 5.48
N ALA A 223 2.86 34.21 6.65
CA ALA A 223 2.11 35.33 7.23
C ALA A 223 3.04 36.46 7.71
N ALA A 224 4.22 36.12 8.25
CA ALA A 224 5.24 37.10 8.64
C ALA A 224 5.85 37.80 7.40
N ALA A 225 6.00 37.08 6.29
CA ALA A 225 6.44 37.65 5.00
C ALA A 225 5.38 38.55 4.33
N ALA A 226 4.11 38.44 4.72
CA ALA A 226 2.99 39.20 4.16
C ALA A 226 2.66 40.50 4.92
N VAL A 227 3.41 40.88 5.97
CA VAL A 227 3.22 42.16 6.67
C VAL A 227 3.73 43.31 5.80
N PRO A 228 2.90 44.29 5.39
CA PRO A 228 3.37 45.45 4.64
C PRO A 228 4.20 46.37 5.55
N ALA A 229 5.42 46.69 5.12
CA ALA A 229 6.25 47.71 5.74
C ALA A 229 5.48 49.05 5.85
N PRO A 230 5.46 49.73 7.01
CA PRO A 230 4.83 51.04 7.10
C PRO A 230 5.69 52.07 6.35
N ALA A 231 5.09 52.66 5.31
CA ALA A 231 5.67 53.77 4.56
C ALA A 231 5.63 55.06 5.37
N ALA A 232 6.80 55.69 5.58
CA ALA A 232 6.90 57.08 6.01
C ALA A 232 8.09 57.78 5.31
N ALA A 233 7.73 58.64 4.35
CA ALA A 233 8.32 59.92 3.92
C ALA A 233 9.87 60.12 3.85
N ALA A 234 10.33 60.52 2.66
CA ALA A 234 11.62 61.17 2.36
C ALA A 234 11.53 62.72 2.53
N PRO A 235 12.50 63.59 2.14
CA PRO A 235 13.98 63.47 1.94
C PRO A 235 14.79 64.64 2.59
N VAL A 236 16.13 64.57 2.73
CA VAL A 236 17.07 65.74 2.60
C VAL A 236 18.50 65.25 2.25
N ASP A 237 19.14 65.95 1.32
CA ASP A 237 20.45 65.76 0.68
C ASP A 237 21.70 65.98 1.56
N SER A 238 22.84 65.36 1.22
CA SER A 238 24.14 66.03 0.95
C SER A 238 25.28 65.08 0.47
N GLU A 239 25.71 65.31 -0.76
CA GLU A 239 27.08 65.43 -1.32
C GLU A 239 28.28 64.50 -0.97
N THR A 240 28.93 64.09 -2.08
CA THR A 240 30.39 64.16 -2.34
C THR A 240 31.29 62.98 -1.98
N ALA A 241 31.65 62.17 -3.00
CA ALA A 241 32.99 62.12 -3.62
C ALA A 241 33.30 60.75 -4.29
N ALA A 242 33.55 60.77 -5.61
CA ALA A 242 34.17 59.69 -6.40
C ALA A 242 35.72 59.70 -6.18
N PRO A 243 36.55 58.71 -6.62
CA PRO A 243 36.67 58.22 -8.01
C PRO A 243 37.03 56.70 -8.21
N PRO A 244 37.19 56.20 -9.47
CA PRO A 244 37.11 54.78 -9.92
C PRO A 244 38.50 54.23 -10.38
N PRO A 245 38.71 53.28 -11.35
CA PRO A 245 37.88 52.24 -12.02
C PRO A 245 38.53 50.81 -12.17
N THR A 246 37.72 49.85 -12.67
CA THR A 246 38.00 48.55 -13.37
C THR A 246 39.13 48.56 -14.42
N PRO A 247 39.70 47.44 -14.99
CA PRO A 247 39.03 46.25 -15.61
C PRO A 247 39.84 44.92 -15.45
N THR A 248 39.47 43.70 -15.90
CA THR A 248 39.42 43.09 -17.26
C THR A 248 39.18 41.56 -17.07
N LEU A 249 38.27 40.86 -17.76
CA LEU A 249 38.26 40.36 -19.16
C LEU A 249 38.90 38.96 -19.34
N VAL A 250 38.24 38.13 -20.17
CA VAL A 250 38.70 36.92 -20.92
C VAL A 250 38.53 35.57 -20.17
N ASP A 251 37.70 34.56 -20.54
CA ASP A 251 37.19 33.94 -21.79
C ASP A 251 37.86 32.56 -22.07
N ALA A 252 37.16 31.70 -22.82
CA ALA A 252 37.57 30.43 -23.48
C ALA A 252 37.19 29.04 -22.85
N ALA A 253 36.05 28.52 -23.34
CA ALA A 253 35.83 27.29 -24.15
C ALA A 253 36.55 25.93 -23.86
N GLU A 254 35.72 24.89 -23.62
CA GLU A 254 35.59 23.48 -24.18
C GLU A 254 36.78 22.70 -24.83
N PRO A 255 36.76 21.35 -25.14
CA PRO A 255 35.67 20.31 -25.15
C PRO A 255 36.01 18.81 -24.74
N ALA A 256 34.99 17.93 -24.78
CA ALA A 256 34.88 16.50 -25.25
C ALA A 256 35.55 15.21 -24.62
N GLU A 257 34.69 14.30 -24.12
CA GLU A 257 34.47 12.82 -24.34
C GLU A 257 35.48 11.62 -24.04
N PRO A 258 35.01 10.34 -23.89
CA PRO A 258 35.53 9.23 -23.02
C PRO A 258 36.25 8.07 -23.80
N PRO A 259 36.72 6.89 -23.24
CA PRO A 259 35.97 5.76 -22.62
C PRO A 259 36.70 4.88 -21.52
N ALA A 260 36.03 3.82 -21.02
CA ALA A 260 36.40 2.87 -19.93
C ALA A 260 37.65 1.96 -20.15
N PRO A 261 38.17 1.24 -19.11
CA PRO A 261 37.80 -0.18 -18.90
C PRO A 261 37.80 -0.72 -17.44
N ALA A 262 37.16 -1.88 -17.20
CA ALA A 262 37.24 -2.72 -15.99
C ALA A 262 38.55 -3.56 -15.95
N PRO A 263 39.00 -4.08 -14.78
CA PRO A 263 38.63 -5.47 -14.42
C PRO A 263 38.57 -5.84 -12.90
N ALA A 264 38.05 -7.06 -12.67
CA ALA A 264 38.37 -8.03 -11.60
C ALA A 264 37.79 -7.91 -10.17
N GLN A 265 36.82 -8.80 -9.93
CA GLN A 265 36.71 -9.76 -8.81
C GLN A 265 37.31 -9.37 -7.45
N GLY A 266 36.43 -9.00 -6.52
CA GLY A 266 36.68 -9.06 -5.09
C GLY A 266 35.57 -9.86 -4.41
N GLU A 267 35.89 -11.10 -4.03
CA GLU A 267 35.10 -11.88 -3.08
C GLU A 267 34.94 -11.07 -1.78
N SER A 268 33.71 -10.80 -1.35
CA SER A 268 33.44 -10.41 0.03
C SER A 268 32.18 -11.09 0.54
N SER A 269 32.44 -12.19 1.24
CA SER A 269 31.66 -12.81 2.31
C SER A 269 30.21 -12.32 2.49
N SER A 270 29.24 -13.11 2.01
CA SER A 270 27.85 -12.90 2.37
C SER A 270 27.64 -13.19 3.86
N TRP A 271 27.09 -12.21 4.56
CA TRP A 271 26.66 -12.26 5.96
C TRP A 271 25.78 -13.49 6.29
N LEU A 272 25.11 -14.06 5.28
CA LEU A 272 24.25 -15.25 5.39
C LEU A 272 25.01 -16.55 5.68
N GLY A 273 26.32 -16.63 5.45
CA GLY A 273 27.13 -17.80 5.81
C GLY A 273 27.39 -17.95 7.31
N ARG A 274 27.26 -16.86 8.09
CA ARG A 274 27.54 -16.86 9.54
C ARG A 274 26.34 -17.21 10.44
N VAL A 275 25.12 -17.20 9.90
CA VAL A 275 23.92 -17.56 10.68
C VAL A 275 23.71 -19.08 10.76
N GLY A 276 24.36 -19.84 9.88
CA GLY A 276 24.27 -21.31 9.83
C GLY A 276 25.07 -22.06 10.90
N SER A 277 25.98 -21.41 11.64
CA SER A 277 26.83 -22.10 12.64
C SER A 277 26.30 -22.03 14.08
N TRP A 278 25.13 -21.41 14.31
CA TRP A 278 24.54 -21.30 15.65
C TRP A 278 23.54 -22.43 15.98
N ALA A 279 23.03 -23.13 14.96
CA ALA A 279 22.20 -24.32 15.15
C ALA A 279 23.08 -25.57 15.12
N GLY A 280 23.74 -25.85 16.25
CA GLY A 280 24.55 -27.05 16.44
C GLY A 280 23.75 -28.33 16.17
N LEU A 281 24.00 -28.97 15.03
CA LEU A 281 23.77 -30.39 14.83
C LEU A 281 25.11 -31.05 14.53
N GLY A 282 25.67 -31.66 15.56
CA GLY A 282 26.85 -32.51 15.48
C GLY A 282 26.59 -33.72 14.60
N LYS A 283 27.64 -34.13 13.89
CA LYS A 283 27.74 -35.41 13.21
C LYS A 283 27.79 -36.52 14.27
N ALA A 284 26.85 -37.45 14.18
CA ALA A 284 26.98 -38.85 14.58
C ALA A 284 26.11 -39.67 13.63
#